data_AF-A0A7J9STA8-F1
#
_entry.id   AF-A0A7J9STA8-F1
#
_cell.length_a   1.000
_cell.length_b   1.000
_cell.length_c   1.000
_cell.angle_alpha   90.00
_cell.angle_beta   90.00
_cell.angle_gamma   90.00
#
_symmetry.space_group_name_H-M   'P 1'
#
loop_
_entity.id
_entity.type
_entity.pdbx_description
1 polymer ?
#
loop_
_entity_poly.entity_id
_entity_poly.type
_entity_poly.pdbx_seq_one_letter_code
_entity_poly.pdbx_strand_id
1 'polypeptide(L)'
;MKDIITSSREELAELLWKSDPIIHRILKNSINVHDSRNEIFRYLDGIDTALFTIYSHSKQDMNILEKKNARDCIRVLKTILRTQNEKQSHFSALRALYNIARENRVPKNISEGFIFEFIYLFRGINGNSGLFAEKEKPPFLNLDGIKAALERTMFLDDYSKRMDLSFKKYRTGLDHDLVPERNDMKQRILQQFGGNDEDWTDYKWHLDHIISDIDTLQSMVALDGGEIRGLKLAIENNIPFQITPYYLSLFDRENRKQYDLSIRAQVLPSVTYCQNFLRSIRTGTSMDFMDEASTSPIEAITRRYPKILILKPFQSCPQICVYCQRNWEIKSLQESSITKETVLKAINWIKANPHISEVLVTGGDPLTLNDSIIDRLLGMISDIEHVDRIRIGTRTLVTLPSRFTDNLIDIFSKYHKLGERDLCIITHFQHPTELTPDTIDAVSRIKKQGINIYNQQVFTYYNSKKFESCLLRKTMKKSGIDPYYTFNTKGKEETIDYRVPISRLEQERQEEARLLPGLERTDESVFNVPRLGKSHLRAWQDHEVIMILPDGKRVYRFYPWESKMELVEPYNYVDVSIYNYLKRLYYDGEDIDEYKSIWYYF
;
A
#
# COMPACT_ATOMS: atom_id res chain seq x y z
N MET A 1 18.50 11.77 -12.57
CA MET A 1 17.09 11.92 -13.01
C MET A 1 16.54 13.33 -12.82
N LYS A 2 17.09 14.12 -11.88
CA LYS A 2 16.66 15.49 -11.59
C LYS A 2 16.55 16.39 -12.82
N ASP A 3 17.61 16.45 -13.62
CA ASP A 3 17.64 17.30 -14.84
C ASP A 3 16.55 16.94 -15.86
N ILE A 4 16.12 15.67 -15.84
CA ILE A 4 15.16 15.10 -16.80
C ILE A 4 13.71 15.34 -16.35
N ILE A 5 13.42 15.37 -15.04
CA ILE A 5 12.06 15.70 -14.53
C ILE A 5 11.71 17.17 -14.79
N THR A 6 12.72 18.02 -14.95
CA THR A 6 12.55 19.44 -15.31
C THR A 6 12.58 19.71 -16.81
N SER A 7 12.85 18.70 -17.65
CA SER A 7 12.94 18.87 -19.10
C SER A 7 11.58 19.12 -19.75
N SER A 8 11.60 19.85 -20.87
CA SER A 8 10.45 20.02 -21.75
C SER A 8 10.07 18.72 -22.46
N ARG A 9 8.82 18.62 -22.93
CA ARG A 9 8.36 17.44 -23.69
C ARG A 9 9.15 17.21 -24.98
N GLU A 10 9.62 18.29 -25.60
CA GLU A 10 10.41 18.26 -26.82
C GLU A 10 11.80 17.67 -26.56
N GLU A 11 12.49 18.09 -25.49
CA GLU A 11 13.77 17.50 -25.07
C GLU A 11 13.61 16.02 -24.72
N LEU A 12 12.51 15.66 -24.04
CA LEU A 12 12.21 14.26 -23.73
C LEU A 12 11.93 13.42 -24.98
N ALA A 13 11.28 13.99 -26.01
CA ALA A 13 11.07 13.31 -27.28
C ALA A 13 12.39 13.04 -28.01
N GLU A 14 13.35 13.98 -27.98
CA GLU A 14 14.69 13.70 -28.49
C GLU A 14 15.38 12.57 -27.72
N LEU A 15 15.25 12.56 -26.39
CA LEU A 15 15.82 11.50 -25.55
C LEU A 15 15.17 10.14 -25.80
N LEU A 16 13.86 10.11 -26.02
CA LEU A 16 13.10 8.92 -26.41
C LEU A 16 13.71 8.28 -27.66
N TRP A 17 13.94 9.08 -28.71
CA TRP A 17 14.49 8.57 -29.96
C TRP A 17 15.99 8.26 -29.91
N LYS A 18 16.75 8.94 -29.04
CA LYS A 18 18.12 8.54 -28.71
C LYS A 18 18.17 7.20 -27.96
N SER A 19 17.11 6.85 -27.21
CA SER A 19 17.05 5.62 -26.41
C SER A 19 16.80 4.36 -27.25
N ASP A 20 16.11 4.48 -28.40
CA ASP A 20 16.09 3.45 -29.45
C ASP A 20 15.95 4.09 -30.85
N PRO A 21 17.09 4.34 -31.53
CA PRO A 21 17.10 4.92 -32.87
C PRO A 21 16.50 4.01 -33.96
N ILE A 22 16.45 2.69 -33.72
CA ILE A 22 15.94 1.72 -34.70
C ILE A 22 14.41 1.77 -34.71
N ILE A 23 13.77 1.76 -33.53
CA ILE A 23 12.32 1.95 -33.42
C ILE A 23 11.92 3.30 -34.04
N HIS A 24 12.66 4.38 -33.76
CA HIS A 24 12.39 5.68 -34.38
C HIS A 24 12.43 5.62 -35.92
N ARG A 25 13.44 4.94 -36.49
CA ARG A 25 13.55 4.74 -37.95
C ARG A 25 12.40 3.91 -38.51
N ILE A 26 12.01 2.83 -37.83
CA ILE A 26 10.87 1.99 -38.21
C ILE A 26 9.60 2.84 -38.27
N LEU A 27 9.32 3.63 -37.23
CA LEU A 27 8.12 4.47 -37.16
C LEU A 27 8.10 5.55 -38.26
N LYS A 28 9.24 6.17 -38.59
CA LYS A 28 9.33 7.17 -39.66
C LYS A 28 9.12 6.60 -41.05
N ASN A 29 9.64 5.40 -41.32
CA ASN A 29 9.69 4.82 -42.66
C ASN A 29 8.52 3.87 -42.96
N SER A 30 7.77 3.44 -41.95
CA SER A 30 6.60 2.59 -42.14
C SER A 30 5.46 3.35 -42.83
N ILE A 31 4.74 2.66 -43.70
CA ILE A 31 3.62 3.23 -44.46
C ILE A 31 2.47 3.59 -43.52
N ASN A 32 2.20 2.73 -42.53
CA ASN A 32 1.13 2.89 -41.56
C ASN A 32 1.48 2.24 -40.21
N VAL A 33 0.54 2.35 -39.25
CA VAL A 33 0.69 1.81 -37.88
C VAL A 33 0.70 0.28 -37.85
N HIS A 34 0.05 -0.40 -38.80
CA HIS A 34 0.08 -1.86 -38.90
C HIS A 34 1.47 -2.36 -39.31
N ASP A 35 2.06 -1.75 -40.34
CA ASP A 35 3.40 -2.09 -40.79
C ASP A 35 4.44 -1.80 -39.70
N SER A 36 4.31 -0.63 -39.04
CA SER A 36 5.15 -0.27 -37.90
C SER A 36 5.18 -1.35 -36.82
N ARG A 37 4.01 -1.94 -36.51
CA ARG A 37 3.89 -2.99 -35.49
C ARG A 37 4.66 -4.25 -35.91
N ASN A 38 4.48 -4.69 -37.14
CA ASN A 38 5.11 -5.92 -37.65
C ASN A 38 6.64 -5.76 -37.73
N GLU A 39 7.12 -4.60 -38.16
CA GLU A 39 8.54 -4.27 -38.18
C GLU A 39 9.14 -4.21 -36.77
N ILE A 40 8.45 -3.57 -35.81
CA ILE A 40 8.88 -3.52 -34.42
C ILE A 40 8.92 -4.94 -33.82
N PHE A 41 7.91 -5.78 -34.06
CA PHE A 41 7.94 -7.16 -33.57
C PHE A 41 9.12 -7.96 -34.14
N ARG A 42 9.39 -7.86 -35.44
CA ARG A 42 10.57 -8.50 -36.05
C ARG A 42 11.88 -7.99 -35.45
N TYR A 43 12.00 -6.69 -35.20
CA TYR A 43 13.15 -6.10 -34.52
C TYR A 43 13.32 -6.66 -33.09
N LEU A 44 12.24 -6.69 -32.30
CA LEU A 44 12.26 -7.19 -30.93
C LEU A 44 12.54 -8.70 -30.86
N ASP A 45 11.99 -9.50 -31.78
CA ASP A 45 12.29 -10.94 -31.90
C ASP A 45 13.77 -11.19 -32.22
N GLY A 46 14.36 -10.35 -33.08
CA GLY A 46 15.79 -10.39 -33.38
C GLY A 46 16.65 -10.11 -32.14
N ILE A 47 16.29 -9.10 -31.35
CA ILE A 47 16.99 -8.82 -30.08
C ILE A 47 16.81 -9.98 -29.10
N ASP A 48 15.57 -10.44 -28.90
CA ASP A 48 15.26 -11.51 -27.94
C ASP A 48 16.06 -12.79 -28.27
N THR A 49 16.08 -13.19 -29.54
CA THR A 49 16.89 -14.32 -30.02
C THR A 49 18.38 -14.12 -29.74
N ALA A 50 18.89 -12.91 -29.99
CA ALA A 50 20.28 -12.56 -29.73
C ALA A 50 20.65 -12.60 -28.24
N LEU A 51 19.70 -12.46 -27.32
CA LEU A 51 19.93 -12.54 -25.86
C LEU A 51 20.10 -13.99 -25.37
N PHE A 52 19.63 -14.99 -26.11
CA PHE A 52 19.75 -16.41 -25.74
C PHE A 52 21.03 -17.07 -26.27
N THR A 53 21.71 -16.47 -27.24
CA THR A 53 22.91 -17.07 -27.85
C THR A 53 24.20 -16.40 -27.37
N ILE A 54 25.17 -17.22 -26.96
CA ILE A 54 26.53 -16.76 -26.63
C ILE A 54 27.32 -16.30 -27.86
N TYR A 55 26.84 -16.63 -29.07
CA TYR A 55 27.48 -16.31 -30.35
C TYR A 55 27.00 -14.99 -30.97
N SER A 56 26.15 -14.22 -30.27
CA SER A 56 25.68 -12.92 -30.77
C SER A 56 26.76 -11.86 -30.61
N HIS A 57 27.37 -11.41 -31.71
CA HIS A 57 28.36 -10.33 -31.69
C HIS A 57 27.85 -9.00 -31.10
N SER A 58 26.53 -8.74 -31.12
CA SER A 58 25.97 -7.47 -30.65
C SER A 58 25.59 -7.48 -29.17
N LYS A 59 25.47 -8.66 -28.53
CA LYS A 59 24.99 -8.80 -27.14
C LYS A 59 25.84 -9.79 -26.30
N GLN A 60 26.95 -10.30 -26.83
CA GLN A 60 27.83 -11.26 -26.15
C GLN A 60 28.28 -10.73 -24.78
N ASP A 61 28.82 -9.51 -24.74
CA ASP A 61 29.42 -8.91 -23.54
C ASP A 61 28.40 -8.30 -22.56
N MET A 62 27.11 -8.33 -22.90
CA MET A 62 26.07 -7.83 -22.01
C MET A 62 25.92 -8.75 -20.78
N ASN A 63 25.97 -8.17 -19.58
CA ASN A 63 25.77 -8.90 -18.33
C ASN A 63 24.40 -9.62 -18.33
N ILE A 64 24.37 -10.86 -17.83
CA ILE A 64 23.17 -11.70 -17.76
C ILE A 64 21.98 -11.02 -17.05
N LEU A 65 22.25 -10.14 -16.08
CA LEU A 65 21.20 -9.38 -15.39
C LEU A 65 20.55 -8.32 -16.30
N GLU A 66 21.35 -7.62 -17.12
CA GLU A 66 20.83 -6.73 -18.16
C GLU A 66 20.10 -7.53 -19.24
N LYS A 67 20.60 -8.71 -19.63
CA LYS A 67 19.90 -9.60 -20.57
C LYS A 67 18.53 -10.02 -20.04
N LYS A 68 18.41 -10.33 -18.74
CA LYS A 68 17.12 -10.61 -18.10
C LYS A 68 16.19 -9.39 -18.18
N ASN A 69 16.66 -8.23 -17.75
CA ASN A 69 15.87 -6.98 -17.78
C ASN A 69 15.40 -6.64 -19.21
N ALA A 70 16.28 -6.78 -20.20
CA ALA A 70 15.94 -6.57 -21.61
C ALA A 70 14.80 -7.48 -22.08
N ARG A 71 14.83 -8.77 -21.72
CA ARG A 71 13.72 -9.70 -22.03
C ARG A 71 12.41 -9.30 -21.36
N ASP A 72 12.45 -8.87 -20.11
CA ASP A 72 11.27 -8.38 -19.40
C ASP A 72 10.70 -7.14 -20.11
N CYS A 73 11.53 -6.16 -20.49
CA CYS A 73 11.10 -4.99 -21.26
C CYS A 73 10.57 -5.33 -22.66
N ILE A 74 11.19 -6.29 -23.37
CA ILE A 74 10.73 -6.77 -24.67
C ILE A 74 9.33 -7.38 -24.54
N ARG A 75 9.12 -8.24 -23.53
CA ARG A 75 7.81 -8.84 -23.25
C ARG A 75 6.76 -7.75 -23.01
N VAL A 76 7.06 -6.78 -22.14
CA VAL A 76 6.15 -5.68 -21.81
C VAL A 76 5.82 -4.83 -23.04
N LEU A 77 6.82 -4.44 -23.83
CA LEU A 77 6.59 -3.67 -25.06
C LEU A 77 5.74 -4.47 -26.06
N LYS A 78 6.03 -5.76 -26.28
CA LYS A 78 5.20 -6.61 -27.13
C LYS A 78 3.76 -6.63 -26.64
N THR A 79 3.52 -6.81 -25.34
CA THR A 79 2.19 -6.79 -24.74
C THR A 79 1.48 -5.44 -24.97
N ILE A 80 2.15 -4.31 -24.74
CA ILE A 80 1.59 -2.96 -24.97
C ILE A 80 1.16 -2.77 -26.44
N LEU A 81 1.92 -3.29 -27.41
CA LEU A 81 1.64 -3.09 -28.83
C LEU A 81 0.59 -4.06 -29.39
N ARG A 82 0.06 -5.02 -28.60
CA ARG A 82 -0.99 -5.94 -29.04
C ARG A 82 -2.29 -5.18 -29.33
N THR A 83 -2.86 -5.40 -30.51
CA THR A 83 -4.13 -4.78 -30.93
C THR A 83 -5.31 -5.11 -30.01
N GLN A 84 -5.33 -6.30 -29.42
CA GLN A 84 -6.32 -6.68 -28.41
C GLN A 84 -6.23 -5.77 -27.17
N ASN A 85 -5.02 -5.43 -26.74
CA ASN A 85 -4.81 -4.57 -25.59
C ASN A 85 -5.17 -3.12 -25.92
N GLU A 86 -4.87 -2.65 -27.14
CA GLU A 86 -5.34 -1.33 -27.61
C GLU A 86 -6.87 -1.21 -27.57
N LYS A 87 -7.58 -2.28 -27.95
CA LYS A 87 -9.05 -2.35 -27.89
C LYS A 87 -9.54 -2.29 -26.45
N GLN A 88 -8.93 -3.05 -25.53
CA GLN A 88 -9.35 -3.11 -24.13
C GLN A 88 -9.02 -1.84 -23.32
N SER A 89 -7.91 -1.17 -23.64
CA SER A 89 -7.51 0.07 -22.97
C SER A 89 -8.07 1.32 -23.64
N HIS A 90 -8.79 1.17 -24.77
CA HIS A 90 -9.28 2.27 -25.61
C HIS A 90 -8.18 3.27 -26.04
N PHE A 91 -6.95 2.78 -26.20
CA PHE A 91 -5.79 3.61 -26.52
C PHE A 91 -4.70 2.81 -27.24
N SER A 92 -4.05 3.41 -28.25
CA SER A 92 -2.91 2.82 -28.96
C SER A 92 -1.65 3.63 -28.67
N ALA A 93 -0.79 3.10 -27.79
CA ALA A 93 0.53 3.67 -27.54
C ALA A 93 1.40 3.67 -28.81
N LEU A 94 1.27 2.64 -29.67
CA LEU A 94 1.96 2.59 -30.95
C LEU A 94 1.59 3.77 -31.84
N ARG A 95 0.30 4.08 -31.96
CA ARG A 95 -0.17 5.22 -32.75
C ARG A 95 0.33 6.55 -32.19
N ALA A 96 0.35 6.69 -30.87
CA ALA A 96 0.93 7.88 -30.23
C ALA A 96 2.42 8.03 -30.58
N LEU A 97 3.22 6.98 -30.42
CA LEU A 97 4.64 6.97 -30.79
C LEU A 97 4.86 7.24 -32.28
N TYR A 98 4.04 6.63 -33.15
CA TYR A 98 4.07 6.82 -34.60
C TYR A 98 3.84 8.29 -34.98
N ASN A 99 2.84 8.93 -34.37
CA ASN A 99 2.55 10.34 -34.63
C ASN A 99 3.70 11.24 -34.12
N ILE A 100 4.22 11.01 -32.91
CA ILE A 100 5.37 11.77 -32.37
C ILE A 100 6.58 11.66 -33.31
N ALA A 101 6.87 10.47 -33.82
CA ALA A 101 8.00 10.23 -34.72
C ALA A 101 7.86 10.95 -36.07
N ARG A 102 6.64 11.00 -36.65
CA ARG A 102 6.42 11.59 -37.99
C ARG A 102 6.19 13.09 -37.97
N GLU A 103 5.48 13.59 -36.97
CA GLU A 103 5.17 15.02 -36.84
C GLU A 103 6.32 15.81 -36.20
N ASN A 104 7.32 15.12 -35.66
CA ASN A 104 8.45 15.69 -34.90
C ASN A 104 7.97 16.65 -33.79
N ARG A 105 6.81 16.34 -33.21
CA ARG A 105 6.12 17.12 -32.18
C ARG A 105 5.40 16.19 -31.22
N VAL A 106 5.40 16.54 -29.94
CA VAL A 106 4.61 15.83 -28.93
C VAL A 106 3.18 16.36 -28.91
N PRO A 107 2.15 15.52 -29.14
CA PRO A 107 0.75 15.93 -29.02
C PRO A 107 0.42 16.46 -27.63
N LYS A 108 -0.47 17.46 -27.54
CA LYS A 108 -0.80 18.13 -26.26
C LYS A 108 -1.31 17.16 -25.19
N ASN A 109 -2.01 16.09 -25.58
CA ASN A 109 -2.59 15.08 -24.70
C ASN A 109 -1.57 14.03 -24.21
N ILE A 110 -0.34 14.02 -24.70
CA ILE A 110 0.73 13.15 -24.24
C ILE A 110 1.53 13.88 -23.14
N SER A 111 1.63 13.25 -21.97
CA SER A 111 2.39 13.76 -20.84
C SER A 111 3.87 13.38 -20.93
N GLU A 112 4.68 14.06 -20.14
CA GLU A 112 6.08 13.70 -19.87
C GLU A 112 6.16 12.27 -19.35
N GLY A 113 5.23 11.86 -18.48
CA GLY A 113 5.17 10.52 -17.90
C GLY A 113 5.03 9.42 -18.96
N PHE A 114 4.24 9.64 -20.01
CA PHE A 114 4.16 8.71 -21.13
C PHE A 114 5.50 8.58 -21.85
N ILE A 115 6.18 9.70 -22.13
CA ILE A 115 7.48 9.68 -22.82
C ILE A 115 8.53 8.97 -21.97
N PHE A 116 8.54 9.22 -20.66
CA PHE A 116 9.43 8.57 -19.70
C PHE A 116 9.30 7.06 -19.70
N GLU A 117 8.08 6.53 -19.63
CA GLU A 117 7.85 5.08 -19.68
C GLU A 117 8.54 4.44 -20.91
N PHE A 118 8.41 5.04 -22.09
CA PHE A 118 9.04 4.51 -23.29
C PHE A 118 10.56 4.76 -23.35
N ILE A 119 11.08 5.87 -22.81
CA ILE A 119 12.54 6.07 -22.64
C ILE A 119 13.13 4.91 -21.86
N TYR A 120 12.54 4.57 -20.70
CA TYR A 120 13.07 3.51 -19.85
C TYR A 120 12.84 2.11 -20.43
N LEU A 121 11.70 1.84 -21.08
CA LEU A 121 11.50 0.60 -21.82
C LEU A 121 12.55 0.41 -22.91
N PHE A 122 12.81 1.43 -23.72
CA PHE A 122 13.80 1.40 -24.81
C PHE A 122 15.22 1.23 -24.29
N ARG A 123 15.59 1.94 -23.21
CA ARG A 123 16.86 1.73 -22.52
C ARG A 123 17.02 0.30 -22.01
N GLY A 124 15.98 -0.24 -21.38
CA GLY A 124 15.97 -1.62 -20.90
C GLY A 124 16.13 -2.65 -22.01
N ILE A 125 15.38 -2.54 -23.11
CA ILE A 125 15.50 -3.39 -24.31
C ILE A 125 16.94 -3.40 -24.84
N ASN A 126 17.58 -2.23 -24.85
CA ASN A 126 18.94 -2.08 -25.35
C ASN A 126 20.03 -2.51 -24.35
N GLY A 127 19.66 -2.88 -23.12
CA GLY A 127 20.57 -3.23 -22.02
C GLY A 127 21.34 -2.04 -21.44
N ASN A 128 20.79 -0.84 -21.64
CA ASN A 128 21.30 0.43 -21.13
C ASN A 128 20.45 0.90 -19.95
N SER A 129 20.04 -0.03 -19.09
CA SER A 129 19.09 0.29 -18.01
C SER A 129 19.69 1.24 -16.97
N GLY A 130 21.03 1.25 -16.85
CA GLY A 130 21.77 1.97 -15.83
C GLY A 130 21.73 1.29 -14.45
N LEU A 131 21.14 0.09 -14.35
CA LEU A 131 21.00 -0.65 -13.09
C LEU A 131 22.23 -1.46 -12.72
N PHE A 132 22.94 -1.98 -13.73
CA PHE A 132 24.07 -2.89 -13.53
C PHE A 132 25.40 -2.33 -14.06
N ALA A 133 25.36 -1.27 -14.88
CA ALA A 133 26.57 -0.66 -15.47
C ALA A 133 27.54 -0.09 -14.42
N GLU A 134 27.03 0.40 -13.28
CA GLU A 134 27.82 0.98 -12.19
C GLU A 134 28.16 -0.04 -11.09
N LYS A 135 27.70 -1.30 -11.20
CA LYS A 135 27.88 -2.31 -10.14
C LYS A 135 29.13 -3.14 -10.41
N GLU A 136 30.14 -2.95 -9.57
CA GLU A 136 31.34 -3.78 -9.59
C GLU A 136 31.06 -5.21 -9.11
N LYS A 137 31.76 -6.18 -9.71
CA LYS A 137 31.73 -7.56 -9.23
C LYS A 137 32.30 -7.60 -7.81
N PRO A 138 31.57 -8.10 -6.80
CA PRO A 138 32.08 -8.11 -5.44
C PRO A 138 33.42 -8.86 -5.32
N PRO A 139 34.45 -8.28 -4.65
CA PRO A 139 35.79 -8.86 -4.58
C PRO A 139 35.83 -10.29 -4.05
N PHE A 140 34.95 -10.61 -3.09
CA PHE A 140 34.85 -11.95 -2.49
C PHE A 140 34.56 -13.08 -3.49
N LEU A 141 34.03 -12.78 -4.68
CA LEU A 141 33.79 -13.78 -5.73
C LEU A 141 35.06 -14.24 -6.44
N ASN A 142 36.19 -13.58 -6.23
CA ASN A 142 37.50 -13.95 -6.78
C ASN A 142 38.43 -14.57 -5.71
N LEU A 143 37.91 -14.82 -4.51
CA LEU A 143 38.63 -15.39 -3.38
C LEU A 143 37.98 -16.72 -2.99
N ASP A 144 38.72 -17.53 -2.23
CA ASP A 144 38.22 -18.81 -1.71
C ASP A 144 38.37 -18.92 -0.19
N GLY A 145 37.61 -19.85 0.40
CA GLY A 145 37.68 -20.22 1.81
C GLY A 145 37.43 -19.04 2.76
N ILE A 146 38.23 -18.96 3.82
CA ILE A 146 38.07 -17.95 4.89
C ILE A 146 38.26 -16.53 4.35
N LYS A 147 39.16 -16.31 3.38
CA LYS A 147 39.39 -14.97 2.81
C LYS A 147 38.14 -14.44 2.10
N ALA A 148 37.48 -15.28 1.29
CA ALA A 148 36.21 -14.94 0.66
C ALA A 148 35.11 -14.66 1.69
N ALA A 149 35.04 -15.48 2.75
CA ALA A 149 34.05 -15.31 3.81
C ALA A 149 34.24 -13.97 4.54
N LEU A 150 35.47 -13.57 4.87
CA LEU A 150 35.77 -12.30 5.53
C LEU A 150 35.43 -11.10 4.65
N GLU A 151 35.83 -11.11 3.37
CA GLU A 151 35.49 -10.04 2.42
C GLU A 151 33.97 -9.93 2.20
N ARG A 152 33.28 -11.08 2.13
CA ARG A 152 31.81 -11.11 2.04
C ARG A 152 31.18 -10.51 3.29
N THR A 153 31.69 -10.82 4.49
CA THR A 153 31.20 -10.23 5.74
C THR A 153 31.36 -8.71 5.72
N MET A 154 32.52 -8.19 5.32
CA MET A 154 32.73 -6.74 5.21
C MET A 154 31.75 -6.06 4.26
N PHE A 155 31.44 -6.72 3.13
CA PHE A 155 30.44 -6.23 2.17
C PHE A 155 29.02 -6.23 2.73
N LEU A 156 28.64 -7.27 3.50
CA LEU A 156 27.34 -7.33 4.18
C LEU A 156 27.23 -6.32 5.32
N ASP A 157 28.32 -6.09 6.06
CA ASP A 157 28.40 -5.07 7.12
C ASP A 157 28.21 -3.67 6.53
N ASP A 158 28.74 -3.39 5.35
CA ASP A 158 28.51 -2.12 4.65
C ASP A 158 27.03 -1.93 4.25
N TYR A 159 26.36 -2.98 3.74
CA TYR A 159 24.91 -2.90 3.53
C TYR A 159 24.13 -2.67 4.81
N SER A 160 24.51 -3.35 5.90
CA SER A 160 23.87 -3.16 7.21
C SER A 160 24.04 -1.72 7.68
N LYS A 161 25.25 -1.14 7.57
CA LYS A 161 25.52 0.26 7.93
C LYS A 161 24.69 1.22 7.11
N ARG A 162 24.58 1.01 5.78
CA ARG A 162 23.74 1.85 4.90
C ARG A 162 22.27 1.78 5.28
N MET A 163 21.76 0.59 5.58
CA MET A 163 20.39 0.40 6.06
C MET A 163 20.16 1.13 7.40
N ASP A 164 21.08 1.00 8.36
CA ASP A 164 20.98 1.68 9.65
C ASP A 164 21.03 3.21 9.51
N LEU A 165 21.81 3.75 8.56
CA LEU A 165 21.80 5.18 8.22
C LEU A 165 20.45 5.62 7.65
N SER A 166 19.83 4.80 6.78
CA SER A 166 18.49 5.08 6.28
C SER A 166 17.43 5.03 7.38
N PHE A 167 17.53 4.08 8.32
CA PHE A 167 16.61 4.02 9.46
C PHE A 167 16.69 5.25 10.37
N LYS A 168 17.88 5.83 10.56
CA LYS A 168 18.07 7.05 11.35
C LYS A 168 17.36 8.29 10.77
N LYS A 169 16.88 8.24 9.52
CA LYS A 169 16.06 9.31 8.93
C LYS A 169 14.65 9.37 9.54
N TYR A 170 14.20 8.28 10.18
CA TYR A 170 12.85 8.14 10.72
C TYR A 170 12.87 8.03 12.24
N ARG A 171 11.78 8.47 12.87
CA ARG A 171 11.56 8.31 14.31
C ARG A 171 10.76 7.06 14.62
N THR A 172 10.95 6.52 15.82
CA THR A 172 10.08 5.47 16.37
C THR A 172 9.32 6.00 17.58
N GLY A 173 8.19 5.37 17.89
CA GLY A 173 7.34 5.82 19.01
C GLY A 173 7.95 5.55 20.38
N LEU A 174 9.12 4.89 20.41
CA LEU A 174 9.92 4.53 21.58
C LEU A 174 11.19 5.38 21.69
N ASP A 175 11.40 6.37 20.81
CA ASP A 175 12.56 7.25 20.88
C ASP A 175 12.52 8.06 22.18
N HIS A 176 13.68 8.17 22.84
CA HIS A 176 13.80 8.76 24.18
C HIS A 176 13.35 10.23 24.25
N ASP A 177 13.52 10.99 23.16
CA ASP A 177 13.10 12.39 23.07
C ASP A 177 11.61 12.53 22.69
N LEU A 178 11.04 11.56 21.97
CA LEU A 178 9.64 11.62 21.54
C LEU A 178 8.66 11.28 22.67
N VAL A 179 9.03 10.38 23.59
CA VAL A 179 8.14 10.00 24.71
C VAL A 179 7.80 11.20 25.62
N PRO A 180 8.76 12.03 26.08
CA PRO A 180 8.43 13.25 26.82
C PRO A 180 7.58 14.25 26.04
N GLU A 181 7.83 14.45 24.73
CA GLU A 181 7.01 15.34 23.89
C GLU A 181 5.55 14.88 23.85
N ARG A 182 5.31 13.58 23.78
CA ARG A 182 3.95 13.00 23.79
C ARG A 182 3.30 13.07 25.16
N ASN A 183 4.07 12.98 26.24
CA ASN A 183 3.56 13.17 27.58
C ASN A 183 3.12 14.63 27.81
N ASP A 184 3.85 15.62 27.30
CA ASP A 184 3.41 17.03 27.29
C ASP A 184 2.09 17.19 26.53
N MET A 185 2.01 16.59 25.34
CA MET A 185 0.79 16.61 24.53
C MET A 185 -0.39 15.93 25.25
N LYS A 186 -0.18 14.79 25.90
CA LYS A 186 -1.16 14.12 26.76
C LYS A 186 -1.70 15.08 27.84
N GLN A 187 -0.81 15.74 28.60
CA GLN A 187 -1.23 16.64 29.68
C GLN A 187 -2.03 17.84 29.15
N ARG A 188 -1.65 18.37 27.98
CA ARG A 188 -2.41 19.42 27.30
C ARG A 188 -3.81 18.96 26.90
N ILE A 189 -3.93 17.77 26.35
CA ILE A 189 -5.22 17.18 25.95
C ILE A 189 -6.11 16.98 27.19
N LEU A 190 -5.57 16.43 28.28
CA LEU A 190 -6.29 16.29 29.54
C LEU A 190 -6.77 17.65 30.07
N GLN A 191 -5.89 18.67 30.07
CA GLN A 191 -6.25 20.02 30.50
C GLN A 191 -7.37 20.62 29.64
N GLN A 192 -7.33 20.43 28.31
CA GLN A 192 -8.33 20.94 27.38
C GLN A 192 -9.73 20.36 27.64
N PHE A 193 -9.80 19.09 28.03
CA PHE A 193 -11.05 18.38 28.33
C PHE A 193 -11.40 18.33 29.83
N GLY A 194 -10.59 18.95 30.69
CA GLY A 194 -10.79 18.92 32.15
C GLY A 194 -10.59 17.54 32.78
N GLY A 195 -9.83 16.65 32.15
CA GLY A 195 -9.52 15.31 32.63
C GLY A 195 -8.23 15.23 33.46
N ASN A 196 -7.96 14.05 34.00
CA ASN A 196 -6.76 13.71 34.78
C ASN A 196 -6.08 12.41 34.27
N ASP A 197 -5.02 11.97 34.94
CA ASP A 197 -4.27 10.78 34.49
C ASP A 197 -5.07 9.47 34.55
N GLU A 198 -6.05 9.34 35.45
CA GLU A 198 -6.96 8.18 35.50
C GLU A 198 -7.84 8.14 34.26
N ASP A 199 -8.38 9.31 33.85
CA ASP A 199 -9.18 9.46 32.63
C ASP A 199 -8.40 9.03 31.38
N TRP A 200 -7.08 9.30 31.32
CA TRP A 200 -6.26 8.86 30.18
C TRP A 200 -6.22 7.33 30.03
N THR A 201 -6.27 6.61 31.15
CA THR A 201 -6.26 5.15 31.16
C THR A 201 -7.65 4.55 30.94
N ASP A 202 -8.72 5.33 31.07
CA ASP A 202 -10.08 4.90 30.74
C ASP A 202 -10.35 5.08 29.23
N TYR A 203 -10.44 3.96 28.52
CA TYR A 203 -10.76 3.99 27.10
C TYR A 203 -12.13 4.64 26.81
N LYS A 204 -13.08 4.61 27.75
CA LYS A 204 -14.40 5.23 27.55
C LYS A 204 -14.30 6.75 27.52
N TRP A 205 -13.45 7.34 28.35
CA TRP A 205 -13.19 8.78 28.33
C TRP A 205 -12.70 9.21 26.94
N HIS A 206 -11.81 8.45 26.31
CA HIS A 206 -11.36 8.75 24.95
C HIS A 206 -12.48 8.64 23.90
N LEU A 207 -13.41 7.69 24.07
CA LEU A 207 -14.57 7.52 23.19
C LEU A 207 -15.59 8.66 23.35
N ASP A 208 -15.73 9.20 24.57
CA ASP A 208 -16.61 10.33 24.87
C ASP A 208 -16.03 11.67 24.39
N HIS A 209 -14.71 11.75 24.21
CA HIS A 209 -13.98 12.96 23.79
C HIS A 209 -13.38 12.84 22.38
N ILE A 210 -14.01 12.09 21.48
CA ILE A 210 -13.56 12.02 20.08
C ILE A 210 -13.65 13.40 19.44
N ILE A 211 -12.55 13.81 18.81
CA ILE A 211 -12.42 15.10 18.16
C ILE A 211 -12.93 14.98 16.73
N SER A 212 -13.96 15.75 16.41
CA SER A 212 -14.59 15.82 15.08
C SER A 212 -14.87 17.26 14.63
N ASP A 213 -14.27 18.25 15.28
CA ASP A 213 -14.39 19.68 14.94
C ASP A 213 -13.00 20.35 14.85
N ILE A 214 -12.93 21.40 14.05
CA ILE A 214 -11.67 22.10 13.76
C ILE A 214 -11.19 22.96 14.93
N ASP A 215 -12.10 23.56 15.69
CA ASP A 215 -11.77 24.51 16.76
C ASP A 215 -11.08 23.80 17.93
N THR A 216 -11.61 22.64 18.32
CA THR A 216 -10.99 21.75 19.32
C THR A 216 -9.62 21.27 18.86
N LEU A 217 -9.45 20.92 17.58
CA LEU A 217 -8.15 20.49 17.06
C LEU A 217 -7.13 21.64 17.09
N GLN A 218 -7.52 22.84 16.63
CA GLN A 218 -6.66 24.02 16.58
C GLN A 218 -6.28 24.56 17.96
N SER A 219 -7.08 24.30 19.00
CA SER A 219 -6.72 24.68 20.36
C SER A 219 -5.53 23.87 20.89
N MET A 220 -5.29 22.67 20.34
CA MET A 220 -4.27 21.74 20.83
C MET A 220 -3.04 21.64 19.93
N VAL A 221 -3.20 21.72 18.60
CA VAL A 221 -2.10 21.59 17.63
C VAL A 221 -2.14 22.68 16.55
N ALA A 222 -0.97 23.02 16.02
CA ALA A 222 -0.85 23.86 14.83
C ALA A 222 -1.28 23.08 13.57
N LEU A 223 -2.09 23.72 12.73
CA LEU A 223 -2.51 23.19 11.44
C LEU A 223 -2.01 24.12 10.33
N ASP A 224 -1.55 23.54 9.23
CA ASP A 224 -1.18 24.32 8.06
C ASP A 224 -2.40 24.76 7.25
N GLY A 225 -2.18 25.65 6.28
CA GLY A 225 -3.26 26.17 5.45
C GLY A 225 -3.95 25.12 4.57
N GLY A 226 -3.26 24.03 4.21
CA GLY A 226 -3.83 22.91 3.46
C GLY A 226 -4.78 22.07 4.31
N GLU A 227 -4.38 21.76 5.53
CA GLU A 227 -5.17 21.02 6.51
C GLU A 227 -6.41 21.77 6.95
N ILE A 228 -6.28 23.06 7.25
CA ILE A 228 -7.42 23.91 7.60
C ILE A 228 -8.44 23.91 6.45
N ARG A 229 -7.98 24.06 5.20
CA ARG A 229 -8.89 24.03 4.03
C ARG A 229 -9.53 22.66 3.85
N GLY A 230 -8.78 21.57 4.02
CA GLY A 230 -9.29 20.21 3.90
C GLY A 230 -10.36 19.89 4.95
N LEU A 231 -10.11 20.25 6.21
CA LEU A 231 -11.05 20.09 7.33
C LEU A 231 -12.30 20.94 7.16
N LYS A 232 -12.17 22.22 6.77
CA LYS A 232 -13.32 23.08 6.47
C LYS A 232 -14.21 22.47 5.39
N LEU A 233 -13.61 22.03 4.29
CA LEU A 233 -14.35 21.39 3.20
C LEU A 233 -15.02 20.08 3.65
N ALA A 234 -14.38 19.32 4.54
CA ALA A 234 -14.97 18.13 5.13
C ALA A 234 -16.21 18.46 5.97
N ILE A 235 -16.09 19.42 6.89
CA ILE A 235 -17.19 19.87 7.77
C ILE A 235 -18.36 20.43 6.95
N GLU A 236 -18.08 21.35 6.01
CA GLU A 236 -19.09 21.97 5.15
C GLU A 236 -19.90 20.96 4.33
N ASN A 237 -19.33 19.79 4.05
CA ASN A 237 -19.96 18.76 3.23
C ASN A 237 -20.26 17.46 3.99
N ASN A 238 -20.24 17.48 5.33
CA ASN A 238 -20.51 16.31 6.18
C ASN A 238 -19.63 15.09 5.85
N ILE A 239 -18.38 15.31 5.45
CA ILE A 239 -17.40 14.24 5.27
C ILE A 239 -16.83 13.92 6.66
N PRO A 240 -17.02 12.68 7.17
CA PRO A 240 -16.71 12.38 8.55
C PRO A 240 -15.18 12.30 8.77
N PHE A 241 -14.72 12.91 9.85
CA PHE A 241 -13.39 12.67 10.42
C PHE A 241 -13.55 12.54 11.94
N GLN A 242 -12.76 11.65 12.53
CA GLN A 242 -12.78 11.36 13.96
C GLN A 242 -11.35 11.05 14.39
N ILE A 243 -10.91 11.67 15.48
CA ILE A 243 -9.57 11.51 16.05
C ILE A 243 -9.73 11.24 17.54
N THR A 244 -9.20 10.13 18.04
CA THR A 244 -9.17 9.89 19.49
C THR A 244 -8.19 10.84 20.17
N PRO A 245 -8.44 11.27 21.42
CA PRO A 245 -7.47 12.06 22.18
C PRO A 245 -6.09 11.37 22.24
N TYR A 246 -6.06 10.04 22.43
CA TYR A 246 -4.83 9.26 22.35
C TYR A 246 -4.07 9.46 21.03
N TYR A 247 -4.72 9.33 19.87
CA TYR A 247 -4.01 9.42 18.60
C TYR A 247 -3.59 10.86 18.28
N LEU A 248 -4.35 11.86 18.74
CA LEU A 248 -3.91 13.27 18.68
C LEU A 248 -2.58 13.47 19.43
N SER A 249 -2.33 12.75 20.53
CA SER A 249 -1.05 12.85 21.25
C SER A 249 0.16 12.46 20.42
N LEU A 250 -0.03 11.78 19.29
CA LEU A 250 1.05 11.37 18.38
C LEU A 250 1.51 12.50 17.45
N PHE A 251 0.79 13.63 17.41
CA PHE A 251 1.09 14.77 16.54
C PHE A 251 2.27 15.58 17.09
N ASP A 252 3.08 16.15 16.18
CA ASP A 252 3.96 17.27 16.44
C ASP A 252 3.10 18.52 16.64
N ARG A 253 3.05 19.00 17.89
CA ARG A 253 2.23 20.14 18.31
C ARG A 253 2.40 21.37 17.40
N GLU A 254 3.63 21.65 16.99
CA GLU A 254 3.97 22.86 16.24
C GLU A 254 3.89 22.66 14.72
N ASN A 255 3.70 21.42 14.25
CA ASN A 255 3.73 21.05 12.83
C ASN A 255 5.00 21.54 12.10
N ARG A 256 6.17 21.50 12.77
CA ARG A 256 7.43 22.02 12.22
C ARG A 256 8.35 20.91 11.74
N LYS A 257 8.26 19.72 12.33
CA LYS A 257 9.28 18.68 12.19
C LYS A 257 8.96 17.67 11.08
N GLN A 258 7.78 17.74 10.44
CA GLN A 258 7.29 16.91 9.32
C GLN A 258 7.33 15.37 9.50
N TYR A 259 7.91 14.84 10.58
CA TYR A 259 8.01 13.40 10.82
C TYR A 259 6.66 12.73 11.12
N ASP A 260 5.66 13.51 11.51
CA ASP A 260 4.31 13.07 11.82
C ASP A 260 3.34 13.30 10.65
N LEU A 261 3.83 13.77 9.49
CA LEU A 261 3.02 13.91 8.28
C LEU A 261 2.30 12.59 7.95
N SER A 262 3.00 11.46 8.07
CA SER A 262 2.46 10.11 7.88
C SER A 262 1.43 9.71 8.94
N ILE A 263 1.35 10.39 10.08
CA ILE A 263 0.33 10.20 11.12
C ILE A 263 -0.89 11.08 10.83
N ARG A 264 -0.65 12.35 10.52
CA ARG A 264 -1.66 13.38 10.29
C ARG A 264 -2.45 13.13 9.02
N ALA A 265 -1.78 12.75 7.93
CA ALA A 265 -2.44 12.34 6.70
C ALA A 265 -3.41 11.16 6.90
N GLN A 266 -3.24 10.33 7.93
CA GLN A 266 -4.17 9.22 8.13
C GLN A 266 -5.54 9.67 8.63
N VAL A 267 -5.65 10.86 9.23
CA VAL A 267 -6.89 11.30 9.90
C VAL A 267 -7.35 12.70 9.50
N LEU A 268 -6.50 13.50 8.84
CA LEU A 268 -6.84 14.83 8.34
C LEU A 268 -7.20 14.74 6.85
N PRO A 269 -8.47 14.94 6.46
CA PRO A 269 -8.88 14.93 5.06
C PRO A 269 -8.16 16.03 4.26
N SER A 270 -7.57 15.68 3.11
CA SER A 270 -6.97 16.66 2.21
C SER A 270 -8.05 17.37 1.37
N VAL A 271 -7.72 18.54 0.83
CA VAL A 271 -8.59 19.24 -0.13
C VAL A 271 -8.92 18.35 -1.33
N THR A 272 -7.92 17.67 -1.89
CA THR A 272 -8.10 16.73 -3.01
C THR A 272 -9.04 15.59 -2.63
N TYR A 273 -8.87 15.00 -1.45
CA TYR A 273 -9.73 13.91 -0.97
C TYR A 273 -11.19 14.36 -0.93
N CYS A 274 -11.46 15.49 -0.26
CA CYS A 274 -12.79 16.03 -0.13
C CYS A 274 -13.40 16.36 -1.50
N GLN A 275 -12.65 17.02 -2.40
CA GLN A 275 -13.13 17.36 -3.74
C GLN A 275 -13.47 16.12 -4.58
N ASN A 276 -12.63 15.08 -4.55
CA ASN A 276 -12.87 13.86 -5.30
C ASN A 276 -13.96 13.00 -4.68
N PHE A 277 -14.12 13.00 -3.36
CA PHE A 277 -15.25 12.39 -2.67
C PHE A 277 -16.56 13.02 -3.14
N LEU A 278 -16.66 14.35 -3.13
CA LEU A 278 -17.82 15.09 -3.62
C LEU A 278 -18.06 14.90 -5.12
N ARG A 279 -16.99 14.80 -5.91
CA ARG A 279 -17.10 14.46 -7.33
C ARG A 279 -17.74 13.09 -7.51
N SER A 280 -17.30 12.07 -6.77
CA SER A 280 -17.82 10.71 -6.88
C SER A 280 -19.31 10.65 -6.53
N ILE A 281 -19.75 11.37 -5.48
CA ILE A 281 -21.16 11.54 -5.15
C ILE A 281 -21.93 12.17 -6.32
N ARG A 282 -21.45 13.31 -6.85
CA ARG A 282 -22.13 14.03 -7.94
C ARG A 282 -22.23 13.22 -9.23
N THR A 283 -21.23 12.41 -9.55
CA THR A 283 -21.21 11.61 -10.79
C THR A 283 -21.87 10.24 -10.62
N GLY A 284 -22.28 9.86 -9.40
CA GLY A 284 -22.78 8.51 -9.10
C GLY A 284 -21.72 7.43 -9.25
N THR A 285 -20.43 7.78 -9.16
CA THR A 285 -19.34 6.81 -9.21
C THR A 285 -19.34 6.02 -7.91
N SER A 286 -19.43 4.69 -8.00
CA SER A 286 -19.34 3.82 -6.82
C SER A 286 -18.00 4.02 -6.11
N MET A 287 -18.05 4.29 -4.82
CA MET A 287 -16.86 4.32 -3.96
C MET A 287 -16.53 2.93 -3.40
N ASP A 288 -17.43 1.95 -3.57
CA ASP A 288 -17.20 0.54 -3.23
C ASP A 288 -16.29 -0.15 -4.25
N PHE A 289 -15.00 0.18 -4.16
CA PHE A 289 -13.98 -0.39 -5.03
C PHE A 289 -13.92 -1.93 -4.97
N MET A 290 -14.25 -2.53 -3.82
CA MET A 290 -14.19 -3.98 -3.67
C MET A 290 -15.46 -4.69 -4.14
N ASP A 291 -16.51 -3.94 -4.45
CA ASP A 291 -17.85 -4.44 -4.72
C ASP A 291 -18.29 -5.43 -3.62
N GLU A 292 -18.15 -4.99 -2.36
CA GLU A 292 -18.53 -5.78 -1.19
C GLU A 292 -20.02 -6.11 -1.18
N ALA A 293 -20.85 -5.22 -1.75
CA ALA A 293 -22.28 -5.47 -1.92
C ALA A 293 -22.56 -6.76 -2.72
N SER A 294 -21.87 -6.98 -3.85
CA SER A 294 -22.04 -8.19 -4.67
C SER A 294 -21.55 -9.48 -3.99
N THR A 295 -20.76 -9.36 -2.91
CA THR A 295 -20.16 -10.48 -2.17
C THR A 295 -20.76 -10.63 -0.77
N SER A 296 -21.95 -10.05 -0.56
CA SER A 296 -22.68 -10.01 0.72
C SER A 296 -23.95 -10.89 0.66
N PRO A 297 -23.88 -12.19 1.02
CA PRO A 297 -25.05 -13.09 0.91
C PRO A 297 -26.19 -12.75 1.88
N ILE A 298 -25.86 -12.10 3.00
CA ILE A 298 -26.80 -11.57 3.98
C ILE A 298 -26.17 -10.32 4.61
N GLU A 299 -26.98 -9.45 5.19
CA GLU A 299 -26.51 -8.29 5.96
C GLU A 299 -25.44 -8.72 6.99
N ALA A 300 -24.43 -7.86 7.18
CA ALA A 300 -23.26 -8.07 8.04
C ALA A 300 -22.26 -9.16 7.59
N ILE A 301 -22.52 -9.94 6.54
CA ILE A 301 -21.57 -10.96 6.05
C ILE A 301 -20.99 -10.57 4.70
N THR A 302 -19.66 -10.68 4.56
CA THR A 302 -19.02 -10.65 3.24
C THR A 302 -18.21 -11.93 3.04
N ARG A 303 -18.43 -12.67 1.96
CA ARG A 303 -17.75 -13.93 1.66
C ARG A 303 -17.15 -13.90 0.26
N ARG A 304 -15.82 -13.96 0.20
CA ARG A 304 -15.04 -13.99 -1.06
C ARG A 304 -14.19 -15.25 -1.23
N TYR A 305 -14.02 -16.04 -0.16
CA TYR A 305 -13.13 -17.19 -0.17
C TYR A 305 -13.86 -18.43 0.35
N PRO A 306 -13.38 -19.64 0.01
CA PRO A 306 -14.08 -20.88 0.34
C PRO A 306 -14.29 -21.08 1.85
N LYS A 307 -13.24 -20.86 2.65
CA LYS A 307 -13.17 -21.21 4.08
C LYS A 307 -13.37 -20.04 5.04
N ILE A 308 -13.35 -18.79 4.56
CA ILE A 308 -13.39 -17.60 5.40
C ILE A 308 -14.50 -16.63 4.97
N LEU A 309 -15.12 -16.00 5.96
CA LEU A 309 -15.95 -14.82 5.78
C LEU A 309 -15.56 -13.68 6.72
N ILE A 310 -16.08 -12.50 6.39
CA ILE A 310 -16.08 -11.31 7.24
C ILE A 310 -17.45 -11.20 7.91
N LEU A 311 -17.46 -10.98 9.22
CA LEU A 311 -18.63 -10.58 10.00
C LEU A 311 -18.45 -9.13 10.44
N LYS A 312 -19.44 -8.27 10.14
CA LYS A 312 -19.41 -6.82 10.40
C LYS A 312 -20.37 -6.42 11.53
N PRO A 313 -20.09 -6.65 12.82
CA PRO A 313 -21.01 -6.27 13.89
C PRO A 313 -21.12 -4.75 14.14
N PHE A 314 -20.19 -3.97 13.60
CA PHE A 314 -20.09 -2.52 13.82
C PHE A 314 -19.59 -1.81 12.54
N GLN A 315 -20.13 -0.63 12.24
CA GLN A 315 -19.93 0.08 10.96
C GLN A 315 -19.17 1.41 11.05
N SER A 316 -18.58 1.75 12.19
CA SER A 316 -17.74 2.95 12.33
C SER A 316 -16.50 2.67 13.19
N CYS A 317 -15.63 3.66 13.33
CA CYS A 317 -14.36 3.55 14.04
C CYS A 317 -14.21 4.74 14.98
N PRO A 318 -13.52 4.59 16.13
CA PRO A 318 -13.26 5.72 17.02
C PRO A 318 -12.28 6.73 16.38
N GLN A 319 -11.54 6.27 15.37
CA GLN A 319 -10.72 7.09 14.49
C GLN A 319 -10.97 6.69 13.03
N ILE A 320 -11.22 7.66 12.16
CA ILE A 320 -11.48 7.41 10.74
C ILE A 320 -10.20 7.59 9.94
N CYS A 321 -9.77 6.52 9.26
CA CYS A 321 -8.67 6.61 8.29
C CYS A 321 -9.15 7.33 7.02
N VAL A 322 -8.42 8.32 6.51
CA VAL A 322 -8.75 8.98 5.23
C VAL A 322 -8.70 7.98 4.07
N TYR A 323 -7.73 7.07 4.08
CA TYR A 323 -7.60 5.98 3.11
C TYR A 323 -8.52 4.78 3.39
N CYS A 324 -9.53 4.91 4.27
CA CYS A 324 -10.41 3.81 4.66
C CYS A 324 -11.05 3.15 3.44
N GLN A 325 -11.01 1.81 3.42
CA GLN A 325 -11.70 1.07 2.39
C GLN A 325 -13.16 1.47 2.39
N ARG A 326 -13.86 1.51 3.53
CA ARG A 326 -15.32 1.73 3.65
C ARG A 326 -15.71 3.18 3.96
N ASN A 327 -14.93 4.18 3.56
CA ASN A 327 -15.24 5.60 3.85
C ASN A 327 -16.68 6.03 3.47
N TRP A 328 -17.31 5.38 2.48
CA TRP A 328 -18.68 5.66 2.02
C TRP A 328 -19.78 5.06 2.92
N GLU A 329 -19.45 4.11 3.80
CA GLU A 329 -20.42 3.45 4.71
C GLU A 329 -20.34 3.98 6.14
N ILE A 330 -19.39 4.87 6.44
CA ILE A 330 -19.15 5.33 7.81
C ILE A 330 -20.33 6.18 8.28
N LYS A 331 -20.96 5.73 9.37
CA LYS A 331 -21.97 6.49 10.12
C LYS A 331 -21.37 7.06 11.42
N SER A 332 -22.13 7.88 12.13
CA SER A 332 -21.81 8.28 13.50
C SER A 332 -21.68 7.05 14.40
N LEU A 333 -20.86 7.10 15.45
CA LEU A 333 -20.66 5.96 16.35
C LEU A 333 -21.97 5.45 16.96
N GLN A 334 -22.90 6.35 17.30
CA GLN A 334 -24.20 6.01 17.88
C GLN A 334 -25.08 5.20 16.91
N GLU A 335 -24.97 5.43 15.60
CA GLU A 335 -25.78 4.79 14.56
C GLU A 335 -25.12 3.57 13.92
N SER A 336 -23.91 3.24 14.37
CA SER A 336 -23.04 2.26 13.69
C SER A 336 -23.17 0.84 14.23
N SER A 337 -23.87 0.64 15.34
CA SER A 337 -24.14 -0.70 15.87
C SER A 337 -25.17 -1.40 15.01
N ILE A 338 -24.82 -2.58 14.50
CA ILE A 338 -25.79 -3.45 13.84
C ILE A 338 -26.73 -4.03 14.90
N THR A 339 -28.00 -4.20 14.55
CA THR A 339 -29.01 -4.71 15.46
C THR A 339 -28.64 -6.11 15.97
N LYS A 340 -29.04 -6.43 17.21
CA LYS A 340 -28.85 -7.77 17.78
C LYS A 340 -29.48 -8.86 16.89
N GLU A 341 -30.60 -8.55 16.26
CA GLU A 341 -31.30 -9.45 15.34
C GLU A 341 -30.48 -9.75 14.09
N THR A 342 -29.93 -8.72 13.44
CA THR A 342 -29.08 -8.91 12.25
C THR A 342 -27.83 -9.73 12.58
N VAL A 343 -27.17 -9.47 13.72
CA VAL A 343 -26.02 -10.27 14.17
C VAL A 343 -26.41 -11.73 14.38
N LEU A 344 -27.55 -12.00 15.04
CA LEU A 344 -28.04 -13.37 15.24
C LEU A 344 -28.37 -14.07 13.91
N LYS A 345 -28.98 -13.37 12.94
CA LYS A 345 -29.22 -13.89 11.59
C LYS A 345 -27.90 -14.25 10.90
N ALA A 346 -26.87 -13.41 11.01
CA ALA A 346 -25.55 -13.68 10.48
C ALA A 346 -24.93 -14.92 11.15
N ILE A 347 -24.92 -15.01 12.49
CA ILE A 347 -24.40 -16.19 13.22
C ILE A 347 -25.13 -17.48 12.79
N ASN A 348 -26.45 -17.45 12.69
CA ASN A 348 -27.24 -18.61 12.23
C ASN A 348 -26.88 -19.00 10.80
N TRP A 349 -26.63 -18.02 9.93
CA TRP A 349 -26.14 -18.29 8.58
C TRP A 349 -24.77 -18.98 8.60
N ILE A 350 -23.83 -18.53 9.43
CA ILE A 350 -22.51 -19.18 9.59
C ILE A 350 -22.68 -20.62 10.08
N LYS A 351 -23.55 -20.84 11.05
CA LYS A 351 -23.86 -22.18 11.60
C LYS A 351 -24.47 -23.11 10.55
N ALA A 352 -25.28 -22.58 9.63
CA ALA A 352 -25.87 -23.35 8.53
C ALA A 352 -24.88 -23.67 7.39
N ASN A 353 -23.67 -23.12 7.41
CA ASN A 353 -22.67 -23.24 6.34
C ASN A 353 -21.40 -23.97 6.83
N PRO A 354 -21.36 -25.32 6.82
CA PRO A 354 -20.28 -26.12 7.45
C PRO A 354 -18.92 -26.02 6.75
N HIS A 355 -18.85 -25.37 5.59
CA HIS A 355 -17.59 -25.20 4.85
C HIS A 355 -16.76 -24.00 5.33
N ILE A 356 -17.33 -23.12 6.14
CA ILE A 356 -16.59 -22.01 6.76
C ILE A 356 -15.78 -22.61 7.91
N SER A 357 -14.52 -22.24 8.04
CA SER A 357 -13.73 -22.58 9.24
C SER A 357 -13.20 -21.34 9.95
N GLU A 358 -13.16 -20.19 9.26
CA GLU A 358 -12.61 -18.97 9.80
C GLU A 358 -13.61 -17.80 9.71
N VAL A 359 -13.75 -17.06 10.81
CA VAL A 359 -14.58 -15.85 10.91
C VAL A 359 -13.69 -14.66 11.25
N LEU A 360 -13.63 -13.67 10.35
CA LEU A 360 -13.00 -12.37 10.60
C LEU A 360 -14.04 -11.37 11.08
N VAL A 361 -14.03 -11.06 12.37
CA VAL A 361 -14.84 -10.02 12.99
C VAL A 361 -14.19 -8.66 12.73
N THR A 362 -14.83 -7.82 11.92
CA THR A 362 -14.33 -6.49 11.51
C THR A 362 -15.50 -5.58 11.12
N GLY A 363 -15.37 -4.70 10.13
CA GLY A 363 -16.41 -3.76 9.68
C GLY A 363 -15.83 -2.36 9.67
N GLY A 364 -16.27 -1.54 10.62
CA GLY A 364 -15.43 -0.48 11.19
C GLY A 364 -14.42 -1.09 12.17
N ASP A 365 -14.47 -0.67 13.44
CA ASP A 365 -13.69 -1.30 14.50
C ASP A 365 -14.58 -2.01 15.53
N PRO A 366 -14.57 -3.34 15.61
CA PRO A 366 -15.43 -4.07 16.54
C PRO A 366 -15.09 -3.78 18.00
N LEU A 367 -13.87 -3.36 18.33
CA LEU A 367 -13.46 -3.10 19.72
C LEU A 367 -14.00 -1.77 20.27
N THR A 368 -14.77 -1.01 19.49
CA THR A 368 -15.62 0.05 20.03
C THR A 368 -16.82 -0.50 20.82
N LEU A 369 -17.22 -1.75 20.57
CA LEU A 369 -18.27 -2.42 21.35
C LEU A 369 -17.79 -2.71 22.77
N ASN A 370 -18.73 -2.67 23.72
CA ASN A 370 -18.43 -3.01 25.11
C ASN A 370 -18.10 -4.51 25.30
N ASP A 371 -17.41 -4.81 26.39
CA ASP A 371 -16.93 -6.16 26.72
C ASP A 371 -18.03 -7.22 26.71
N SER A 372 -19.23 -6.90 27.23
CA SER A 372 -20.35 -7.85 27.27
C SER A 372 -20.84 -8.27 25.88
N ILE A 373 -20.80 -7.34 24.90
CA ILE A 373 -21.18 -7.63 23.52
C ILE A 373 -20.10 -8.46 22.84
N ILE A 374 -18.82 -8.14 23.07
CA ILE A 374 -17.68 -8.90 22.54
C ILE A 374 -17.67 -10.33 23.08
N ASP A 375 -17.80 -10.51 24.40
CA ASP A 375 -17.85 -11.83 25.03
C ASP A 375 -18.98 -12.69 24.45
N ARG A 376 -20.19 -12.12 24.37
CA ARG A 376 -21.34 -12.82 23.76
C ARG A 376 -21.11 -13.16 22.29
N LEU A 377 -20.55 -12.24 21.51
CA LEU A 377 -20.28 -12.47 20.08
C LEU A 377 -19.26 -13.58 19.88
N LEU A 378 -18.14 -13.53 20.60
CA LEU A 378 -17.10 -14.55 20.52
C LEU A 378 -17.60 -15.90 21.03
N GLY A 379 -18.45 -15.92 22.05
CA GLY A 379 -19.14 -17.14 22.53
C GLY A 379 -20.01 -17.76 21.44
N MET A 380 -20.89 -16.97 20.82
CA MET A 380 -21.74 -17.46 19.72
C MET A 380 -20.95 -18.00 18.52
N ILE A 381 -19.82 -17.37 18.17
CA ILE A 381 -18.95 -17.87 17.09
C ILE A 381 -18.22 -19.14 17.54
N SER A 382 -17.76 -19.17 18.79
CA SER A 382 -17.06 -20.30 19.41
C SER A 382 -17.94 -21.55 19.62
N ASP A 383 -19.25 -21.39 19.70
CA ASP A 383 -20.18 -22.52 19.79
C ASP A 383 -20.41 -23.23 18.44
N ILE A 384 -19.88 -22.67 17.34
CA ILE A 384 -19.96 -23.26 16.01
C ILE A 384 -18.81 -24.25 15.83
N GLU A 385 -19.13 -25.55 15.79
CA GLU A 385 -18.17 -26.66 15.77
C GLU A 385 -17.15 -26.57 14.62
N HIS A 386 -17.59 -26.20 13.41
CA HIS A 386 -16.71 -26.09 12.24
C HIS A 386 -15.82 -24.86 12.23
N VAL A 387 -15.96 -23.93 13.19
CA VAL A 387 -15.13 -22.70 13.27
C VAL A 387 -13.91 -22.94 14.17
N ASP A 388 -12.75 -23.07 13.54
CA ASP A 388 -11.46 -23.30 14.17
C ASP A 388 -10.62 -22.02 14.36
N ARG A 389 -10.96 -20.93 13.63
CA ARG A 389 -10.26 -19.64 13.77
C ARG A 389 -11.20 -18.45 13.85
N ILE A 390 -10.93 -17.58 14.82
CA ILE A 390 -11.55 -16.25 14.96
C ILE A 390 -10.47 -15.19 14.82
N ARG A 391 -10.67 -14.26 13.89
CA ARG A 391 -9.80 -13.09 13.75
C ARG A 391 -10.54 -11.83 14.15
N ILE A 392 -9.92 -11.00 14.95
CA ILE A 392 -10.44 -9.68 15.31
C ILE A 392 -9.65 -8.63 14.54
N GLY A 393 -10.26 -8.05 13.51
CA GLY A 393 -9.68 -6.94 12.76
C GLY A 393 -9.98 -5.62 13.46
N THR A 394 -8.96 -5.01 14.07
CA THR A 394 -9.11 -3.81 14.90
C THR A 394 -7.91 -2.88 14.73
N ARG A 395 -8.16 -1.59 14.58
CA ARG A 395 -7.12 -0.56 14.61
C ARG A 395 -7.00 0.06 16.01
N THR A 396 -7.90 -0.27 16.92
CA THR A 396 -7.95 0.26 18.28
C THR A 396 -6.66 0.02 19.08
N LEU A 397 -5.89 -1.04 18.78
CA LEU A 397 -4.56 -1.23 19.39
C LEU A 397 -3.57 -0.10 19.04
N VAL A 398 -3.76 0.53 17.88
CA VAL A 398 -2.97 1.68 17.41
C VAL A 398 -3.52 2.98 17.96
N THR A 399 -4.86 3.13 17.99
CA THR A 399 -5.53 4.42 18.18
C THR A 399 -6.06 4.63 19.58
N LEU A 400 -6.15 3.58 20.39
CA LEU A 400 -6.63 3.60 21.77
C LEU A 400 -6.17 2.33 22.52
N PRO A 401 -4.86 2.18 22.83
CA PRO A 401 -4.33 0.98 23.49
C PRO A 401 -4.96 0.66 24.84
N SER A 402 -5.46 1.68 25.55
CA SER A 402 -6.18 1.51 26.83
C SER A 402 -7.46 0.68 26.72
N ARG A 403 -8.00 0.46 25.51
CA ARG A 403 -9.13 -0.46 25.29
C ARG A 403 -8.82 -1.89 25.70
N PHE A 404 -7.55 -2.29 25.66
CA PHE A 404 -7.07 -3.62 26.05
C PHE A 404 -6.91 -3.69 27.57
N THR A 405 -8.04 -3.61 28.27
CA THR A 405 -8.14 -3.84 29.71
C THR A 405 -7.91 -5.31 30.01
N ASP A 406 -7.60 -5.63 31.28
CA ASP A 406 -7.42 -7.02 31.71
C ASP A 406 -8.69 -7.84 31.46
N ASN A 407 -9.88 -7.25 31.69
CA ASN A 407 -11.16 -7.90 31.40
C ASN A 407 -11.36 -8.25 29.92
N LEU A 408 -11.00 -7.35 28.99
CA LEU A 408 -11.08 -7.65 27.55
C LEU A 408 -10.11 -8.77 27.17
N ILE A 409 -8.90 -8.75 27.74
CA ILE A 409 -7.87 -9.75 27.49
C ILE A 409 -8.30 -11.12 28.04
N ASP A 410 -8.92 -11.17 29.21
CA ASP A 410 -9.50 -12.38 29.80
C ASP A 410 -10.62 -12.94 28.92
N ILE A 411 -11.48 -12.08 28.35
CA ILE A 411 -12.48 -12.48 27.36
C ILE A 411 -11.83 -13.11 26.14
N PHE A 412 -10.75 -12.54 25.60
CA PHE A 412 -10.04 -13.16 24.46
C PHE A 412 -9.41 -14.50 24.83
N SER A 413 -8.79 -14.58 26.01
CA SER A 413 -8.15 -15.80 26.54
C SER A 413 -9.16 -16.95 26.67
N LYS A 414 -10.37 -16.67 27.16
CA LYS A 414 -11.49 -17.64 27.26
C LYS A 414 -11.79 -18.35 25.93
N TYR A 415 -11.61 -17.68 24.79
CA TYR A 415 -11.93 -18.21 23.46
C TYR A 415 -10.70 -18.63 22.65
N HIS A 416 -9.49 -18.45 23.20
CA HIS A 416 -8.26 -18.94 22.60
C HIS A 416 -7.85 -20.26 23.24
N LYS A 417 -7.78 -21.34 22.44
CA LYS A 417 -7.40 -22.66 22.92
C LYS A 417 -6.39 -23.30 21.97
N LEU A 418 -5.13 -23.41 22.40
CA LEU A 418 -4.07 -23.97 21.57
C LEU A 418 -4.42 -25.40 21.10
N GLY A 419 -4.33 -25.62 19.79
CA GLY A 419 -4.66 -26.91 19.17
C GLY A 419 -6.16 -27.14 18.89
N GLU A 420 -7.05 -26.28 19.41
CA GLU A 420 -8.51 -26.39 19.21
C GLU A 420 -9.07 -25.16 18.48
N ARG A 421 -8.80 -23.95 19.01
CA ARG A 421 -9.30 -22.69 18.45
C ARG A 421 -8.26 -21.57 18.51
N ASP A 422 -7.91 -21.07 17.33
CA ASP A 422 -7.03 -19.93 17.17
C ASP A 422 -7.83 -18.63 17.22
N LEU A 423 -7.58 -17.79 18.23
CA LEU A 423 -8.09 -16.42 18.28
C LEU A 423 -6.89 -15.49 18.14
N CYS A 424 -6.91 -14.63 17.13
CA CYS A 424 -5.82 -13.69 16.88
C CYS A 424 -6.31 -12.30 16.51
N ILE A 425 -5.44 -11.32 16.72
CA ILE A 425 -5.69 -9.90 16.47
C ILE A 425 -5.00 -9.50 15.17
N ILE A 426 -5.75 -8.84 14.30
CA ILE A 426 -5.25 -8.23 13.07
C ILE A 426 -5.31 -6.71 13.23
N THR A 427 -4.14 -6.08 13.42
CA THR A 427 -3.97 -4.65 13.63
C THR A 427 -3.48 -3.91 12.38
N HIS A 428 -3.33 -2.58 12.48
CA HIS A 428 -3.18 -1.69 11.34
C HIS A 428 -2.21 -0.50 11.59
N PHE A 429 -0.99 -0.81 12.04
CA PHE A 429 0.13 0.12 12.07
C PHE A 429 0.62 0.45 10.65
N GLN A 430 0.82 1.75 10.41
CA GLN A 430 1.30 2.36 9.18
C GLN A 430 2.67 3.04 9.32
N HIS A 431 3.07 3.40 10.55
CA HIS A 431 4.31 4.14 10.78
C HIS A 431 4.98 3.75 12.11
N PRO A 432 6.33 3.72 12.20
CA PRO A 432 7.03 3.33 13.43
C PRO A 432 6.72 4.21 14.65
N THR A 433 6.31 5.47 14.44
CA THR A 433 5.93 6.37 15.55
C THR A 433 4.61 5.99 16.21
N GLU A 434 3.78 5.15 15.61
CA GLU A 434 2.55 4.65 16.24
C GLU A 434 2.82 3.60 17.32
N LEU A 435 4.01 2.99 17.35
CA LEU A 435 4.41 2.03 18.40
C LEU A 435 4.91 2.78 19.64
N THR A 436 4.00 3.07 20.56
CA THR A 436 4.26 3.83 21.81
C THR A 436 4.47 2.91 23.02
N PRO A 437 4.97 3.41 24.16
CA PRO A 437 4.99 2.65 25.41
C PRO A 437 3.62 2.03 25.79
N ASP A 438 2.53 2.79 25.67
CA ASP A 438 1.17 2.31 25.95
C ASP A 438 0.78 1.13 25.03
N THR A 439 1.20 1.20 23.78
CA THR A 439 1.01 0.12 22.80
C THR A 439 1.82 -1.12 23.18
N ILE A 440 3.09 -0.95 23.59
CA ILE A 440 3.96 -2.06 24.00
C ILE A 440 3.40 -2.76 25.24
N ASP A 441 2.86 -2.01 26.19
CA ASP A 441 2.21 -2.58 27.37
C ASP A 441 0.99 -3.43 27.00
N ALA A 442 0.07 -2.89 26.18
CA ALA A 442 -1.10 -3.63 25.70
C ALA A 442 -0.69 -4.90 24.94
N VAL A 443 0.28 -4.81 24.03
CA VAL A 443 0.82 -5.97 23.30
C VAL A 443 1.42 -7.01 24.25
N SER A 444 2.21 -6.58 25.25
CA SER A 444 2.81 -7.47 26.24
C SER A 444 1.75 -8.27 26.99
N ARG A 445 0.67 -7.62 27.44
CA ARG A 445 -0.44 -8.29 28.15
C ARG A 445 -1.19 -9.28 27.25
N ILE A 446 -1.46 -8.92 26.00
CA ILE A 446 -2.07 -9.83 25.02
C ILE A 446 -1.17 -11.06 24.77
N LYS A 447 0.13 -10.84 24.51
CA LYS A 447 1.08 -11.93 24.20
C LYS A 447 1.26 -12.90 25.37
N LYS A 448 1.13 -12.44 26.63
CA LYS A 448 1.15 -13.31 27.81
C LYS A 448 0.02 -14.35 27.84
N GLN A 449 -1.10 -14.08 27.16
CA GLN A 449 -2.20 -15.04 26.99
C GLN A 449 -1.99 -16.00 25.81
N GLY A 450 -0.82 -15.95 25.13
CA GLY A 450 -0.53 -16.78 23.96
C GLY A 450 -1.17 -16.29 22.65
N ILE A 451 -1.96 -15.20 22.68
CA ILE A 451 -2.67 -14.66 21.52
C ILE A 451 -1.67 -14.05 20.53
N ASN A 452 -1.83 -14.36 19.24
CA ASN A 452 -1.01 -13.77 18.18
C ASN A 452 -1.56 -12.44 17.68
N ILE A 453 -0.65 -11.53 17.32
CA ILE A 453 -0.97 -10.21 16.80
C ILE A 453 -0.26 -10.05 15.46
N TYR A 454 -1.03 -9.75 14.43
CA TYR A 454 -0.57 -9.58 13.07
C TYR A 454 -0.86 -8.18 12.56
N ASN A 455 0.03 -7.59 11.76
CA ASN A 455 -0.19 -6.27 11.18
C ASN A 455 -0.52 -6.32 9.69
N GLN A 456 -1.54 -5.56 9.30
CA GLN A 456 -1.81 -5.22 7.92
C GLN A 456 -1.39 -3.77 7.67
N GLN A 457 -0.40 -3.54 6.84
CA GLN A 457 -0.01 -2.20 6.39
C GLN A 457 -0.75 -1.85 5.09
N VAL A 458 -1.12 -0.59 4.88
CA VAL A 458 -1.47 -0.05 3.56
C VAL A 458 -0.31 0.81 3.10
N PHE A 459 0.27 0.46 1.95
CA PHE A 459 1.39 1.18 1.37
C PHE A 459 0.85 2.40 0.62
N THR A 460 0.93 3.54 1.29
CA THR A 460 0.47 4.85 0.86
C THR A 460 1.64 5.73 0.48
N TYR A 461 1.37 6.83 -0.24
CA TYR A 461 2.40 7.81 -0.58
C TYR A 461 3.22 8.23 0.66
N TYR A 462 2.54 8.49 1.76
CA TYR A 462 3.12 9.00 3.00
C TYR A 462 4.04 8.02 3.73
N ASN A 463 3.93 6.71 3.49
CA ASN A 463 4.84 5.71 4.09
C ASN A 463 5.65 4.91 3.04
N SER A 464 5.76 5.46 1.83
CA SER A 464 6.43 4.81 0.69
C SER A 464 7.90 5.20 0.52
N LYS A 465 8.47 5.99 1.44
CA LYS A 465 9.87 6.41 1.35
C LYS A 465 10.81 5.24 1.64
N LYS A 466 12.03 5.28 1.09
CA LYS A 466 13.00 4.19 1.22
C LYS A 466 13.31 3.87 2.68
N PHE A 467 13.20 2.60 3.04
CA PHE A 467 13.43 1.98 4.34
C PHE A 467 12.43 2.32 5.46
N GLU A 468 11.45 3.18 5.23
CA GLU A 468 10.43 3.54 6.25
C GLU A 468 9.59 2.32 6.66
N SER A 469 9.04 1.61 5.67
CA SER A 469 8.28 0.38 5.90
C SER A 469 9.15 -0.78 6.42
N CYS A 470 10.45 -0.78 6.14
CA CYS A 470 11.40 -1.73 6.72
C CYS A 470 11.63 -1.45 8.21
N LEU A 471 11.75 -0.18 8.61
CA LEU A 471 11.83 0.20 10.00
C LEU A 471 10.55 -0.19 10.75
N LEU A 472 9.38 0.04 10.15
CA LEU A 472 8.09 -0.37 10.74
C LEU A 472 8.06 -1.87 11.02
N ARG A 473 8.44 -2.69 10.02
CA ARG A 473 8.55 -4.15 10.15
C ARG A 473 9.46 -4.58 11.31
N LYS A 474 10.67 -4.03 11.38
CA LYS A 474 11.63 -4.29 12.46
C LYS A 474 11.07 -3.89 13.82
N THR A 475 10.46 -2.72 13.92
CA THR A 475 9.89 -2.21 15.18
C THR A 475 8.70 -3.07 15.63
N MET A 476 7.77 -3.40 14.73
CA MET A 476 6.65 -4.31 15.04
C MET A 476 7.13 -5.67 15.52
N LYS A 477 8.10 -6.27 14.81
CA LYS A 477 8.60 -7.60 15.17
C LYS A 477 9.25 -7.61 16.54
N LYS A 478 10.03 -6.58 16.88
CA LYS A 478 10.60 -6.39 18.22
C LYS A 478 9.52 -6.22 19.31
N SER A 479 8.38 -5.64 18.96
CA SER A 479 7.25 -5.45 19.87
C SER A 479 6.37 -6.69 20.03
N GLY A 480 6.61 -7.78 19.30
CA GLY A 480 5.78 -8.99 19.36
C GLY A 480 4.61 -9.00 18.39
N ILE A 481 4.63 -8.12 17.37
CA ILE A 481 3.64 -8.05 16.29
C ILE A 481 4.25 -8.57 15.00
N ASP A 482 3.56 -9.50 14.33
CA ASP A 482 4.04 -10.10 13.09
C ASP A 482 3.54 -9.34 11.85
N PRO A 483 4.42 -8.91 10.94
CA PRO A 483 4.01 -8.39 9.63
C PRO A 483 3.23 -9.45 8.83
N TYR A 484 2.02 -9.13 8.36
CA TYR A 484 1.15 -10.10 7.67
C TYR A 484 0.84 -9.72 6.23
N TYR A 485 0.33 -8.51 5.99
CA TYR A 485 0.14 -8.02 4.63
C TYR A 485 0.64 -6.58 4.49
N THR A 486 1.19 -6.27 3.32
CA THR A 486 1.35 -4.91 2.83
C THR A 486 0.45 -4.74 1.62
N PHE A 487 -0.66 -4.05 1.80
CA PHE A 487 -1.63 -3.77 0.75
C PHE A 487 -1.16 -2.61 -0.13
N ASN A 488 -1.22 -2.77 -1.45
CA ASN A 488 -1.28 -1.60 -2.32
C ASN A 488 -2.56 -0.81 -2.00
N THR A 489 -2.45 0.52 -2.00
CA THR A 489 -3.60 1.41 -1.76
C THR A 489 -4.70 1.12 -2.79
N LYS A 490 -5.95 1.03 -2.32
CA LYS A 490 -7.09 0.71 -3.17
C LYS A 490 -7.22 1.71 -4.32
N GLY A 491 -7.75 1.26 -5.45
CA GLY A 491 -7.93 2.05 -6.67
C GLY A 491 -9.06 3.07 -6.60
N LYS A 492 -9.22 3.76 -5.46
CA LYS A 492 -10.26 4.73 -5.19
C LYS A 492 -9.79 6.12 -5.61
N GLU A 493 -10.62 6.84 -6.36
CA GLU A 493 -10.27 8.15 -6.93
C GLU A 493 -10.23 9.24 -5.86
N GLU A 494 -11.05 9.13 -4.81
CA GLU A 494 -11.01 10.05 -3.68
C GLU A 494 -9.71 9.92 -2.87
N THR A 495 -9.06 8.76 -2.86
CA THR A 495 -7.78 8.56 -2.17
C THR A 495 -6.58 8.66 -3.11
N ILE A 496 -6.70 9.38 -4.23
CA ILE A 496 -5.63 9.48 -5.24
C ILE A 496 -4.28 9.94 -4.65
N ASP A 497 -4.31 10.85 -3.67
CA ASP A 497 -3.12 11.37 -2.98
C ASP A 497 -2.40 10.30 -2.12
N TYR A 498 -3.07 9.20 -1.80
CA TYR A 498 -2.48 8.09 -1.05
C TYR A 498 -1.94 7.00 -1.97
N ARG A 499 -2.37 6.95 -3.23
CA ARG A 499 -1.99 5.88 -4.16
C ARG A 499 -0.52 5.96 -4.52
N VAL A 500 0.08 4.78 -4.66
CA VAL A 500 1.49 4.58 -4.97
C VAL A 500 1.57 3.62 -6.16
N PRO A 501 2.45 3.87 -7.14
CA PRO A 501 2.66 2.93 -8.24
C PRO A 501 2.96 1.53 -7.71
N ILE A 502 2.34 0.49 -8.28
CA ILE A 502 2.59 -0.92 -7.92
C ILE A 502 4.10 -1.22 -7.99
N SER A 503 4.77 -0.68 -9.01
CA SER A 503 6.21 -0.81 -9.21
C SER A 503 7.06 -0.30 -8.04
N ARG A 504 6.60 0.72 -7.30
CA ARG A 504 7.29 1.20 -6.10
C ARG A 504 7.17 0.20 -4.95
N LEU A 505 5.99 -0.41 -4.76
CA LEU A 505 5.80 -1.45 -3.75
C LEU A 505 6.66 -2.69 -4.07
N GLU A 506 6.72 -3.09 -5.34
CA GLU A 506 7.63 -4.16 -5.76
C GLU A 506 9.10 -3.81 -5.55
N GLN A 507 9.49 -2.57 -5.88
CA GLN A 507 10.84 -2.05 -5.61
C GLN A 507 11.18 -2.11 -4.11
N GLU A 508 10.27 -1.71 -3.23
CA GLU A 508 10.44 -1.81 -1.77
C GLU A 508 10.72 -3.25 -1.35
N ARG A 509 9.94 -4.19 -1.88
CA ARG A 509 10.08 -5.61 -1.55
C ARG A 509 11.38 -6.23 -2.04
N GLN A 510 11.83 -5.87 -3.24
CA GLN A 510 12.98 -6.48 -3.87
C GLN A 510 14.31 -5.85 -3.44
N GLU A 511 14.32 -4.55 -3.11
CA GLU A 511 15.54 -3.80 -2.81
C GLU A 511 15.74 -3.49 -1.33
N GLU A 512 14.65 -3.30 -0.57
CA GLU A 512 14.72 -2.81 0.81
C GLU A 512 14.39 -3.96 1.77
N ALA A 513 13.15 -4.46 1.71
CA ALA A 513 12.71 -5.50 2.62
C ALA A 513 13.55 -6.78 2.48
N ARG A 514 14.07 -7.10 1.29
CA ARG A 514 14.92 -8.27 1.05
C ARG A 514 16.18 -8.29 1.93
N LEU A 515 16.64 -7.12 2.39
CA LEU A 515 17.81 -6.96 3.27
C LEU A 515 17.52 -7.34 4.73
N LEU A 516 16.25 -7.34 5.14
CA LEU A 516 15.87 -7.70 6.51
C LEU A 516 15.98 -9.22 6.76
N PRO A 517 16.29 -9.63 8.01
CA PRO A 517 16.12 -11.00 8.46
C PRO A 517 14.72 -11.55 8.15
N GLY A 518 14.63 -12.85 7.86
CA GLY A 518 13.37 -13.48 7.40
C GLY A 518 12.18 -13.26 8.34
N LEU A 519 12.42 -13.27 9.65
CA LEU A 519 11.38 -13.08 10.68
C LEU A 519 10.81 -11.65 10.73
N GLU A 520 11.50 -10.66 10.16
CA GLU A 520 11.03 -9.27 10.14
C GLU A 520 10.20 -8.98 8.87
N ARG A 521 10.16 -9.87 7.88
CA ARG A 521 9.52 -9.63 6.57
C ARG A 521 8.60 -10.75 6.12
N THR A 522 7.83 -11.26 7.08
CA THR A 522 6.84 -12.34 6.90
C THR A 522 5.60 -11.89 6.12
N ASP A 523 5.46 -10.59 5.87
CA ASP A 523 4.35 -10.02 5.14
C ASP A 523 4.39 -10.33 3.64
N GLU A 524 3.20 -10.53 3.08
CA GLU A 524 3.00 -10.61 1.64
C GLU A 524 2.48 -9.29 1.06
N SER A 525 3.05 -8.87 -0.06
CA SER A 525 2.58 -7.69 -0.79
C SER A 525 1.47 -8.05 -1.75
N VAL A 526 0.32 -7.41 -1.59
CA VAL A 526 -0.90 -7.81 -2.28
C VAL A 526 -1.66 -6.61 -2.85
N PHE A 527 -2.26 -6.81 -4.02
CA PHE A 527 -3.30 -5.96 -4.57
C PHE A 527 -4.65 -6.62 -4.36
N ASN A 528 -5.68 -5.85 -4.00
CA ASN A 528 -7.03 -6.40 -3.93
C ASN A 528 -7.75 -6.16 -5.25
N VAL A 529 -8.01 -7.24 -5.95
CA VAL A 529 -8.83 -7.28 -7.15
C VAL A 529 -10.32 -7.22 -6.72
N PRO A 530 -11.10 -6.27 -7.25
CA PRO A 530 -12.53 -6.16 -6.93
C PRO A 530 -13.26 -7.49 -7.14
N ARG A 531 -14.17 -7.84 -6.22
CA ARG A 531 -14.90 -9.12 -6.13
C ARG A 531 -14.05 -10.38 -5.86
N LEU A 532 -12.88 -10.49 -6.49
CA LEU A 532 -12.07 -11.71 -6.60
C LEU A 532 -11.07 -11.90 -5.45
N GLY A 533 -10.76 -10.82 -4.72
CA GLY A 533 -9.91 -10.89 -3.53
C GLY A 533 -8.47 -10.51 -3.80
N LYS A 534 -7.51 -11.16 -3.14
CA LYS A 534 -6.10 -10.73 -3.10
C LYS A 534 -5.29 -11.38 -4.21
N SER A 535 -4.50 -10.59 -4.91
CA SER A 535 -3.49 -11.01 -5.88
C SER A 535 -2.10 -10.74 -5.31
N HIS A 536 -1.17 -11.69 -5.46
CA HIS A 536 0.19 -11.54 -4.96
C HIS A 536 1.02 -10.73 -5.96
N LEU A 537 1.55 -9.59 -5.53
CA LEU A 537 2.34 -8.73 -6.42
C LEU A 537 3.73 -9.31 -6.71
N ARG A 538 4.26 -10.18 -5.84
CA ARG A 538 5.55 -10.85 -6.10
C ARG A 538 5.45 -11.97 -7.13
N ALA A 539 4.23 -12.42 -7.46
CA ALA A 539 3.97 -13.45 -8.44
C ALA A 539 3.70 -12.79 -9.80
N TRP A 540 4.74 -12.71 -10.64
CA TRP A 540 4.65 -12.16 -11.99
C TRP A 540 3.66 -12.91 -12.89
N GLN A 541 3.22 -14.12 -12.50
CA GLN A 541 2.19 -14.88 -13.20
C GLN A 541 0.77 -14.38 -12.91
N ASP A 542 0.58 -13.59 -11.86
CA ASP A 542 -0.73 -13.11 -11.41
C ASP A 542 -1.12 -11.79 -12.10
N HIS A 543 -0.20 -11.12 -12.79
CA HIS A 543 -0.48 -9.87 -13.48
C HIS A 543 0.50 -9.57 -14.63
N GLU A 544 0.09 -8.68 -15.53
CA GLU A 544 0.95 -8.14 -16.60
C GLU A 544 0.61 -6.67 -16.92
N VAL A 545 1.60 -5.85 -17.32
CA VAL A 545 1.32 -4.54 -17.93
C VAL A 545 0.81 -4.73 -19.35
N ILE A 546 -0.39 -4.23 -19.63
CA ILE A 546 -1.03 -4.35 -20.94
C ILE A 546 -1.03 -3.07 -21.76
N MET A 547 -0.86 -1.90 -21.14
CA MET A 547 -0.86 -0.61 -21.83
C MET A 547 -0.18 0.47 -20.99
N ILE A 548 0.30 1.52 -21.66
CA ILE A 548 0.72 2.78 -21.04
C ILE A 548 -0.13 3.89 -21.65
N LEU A 549 -0.91 4.57 -20.81
CA LEU A 549 -1.87 5.59 -21.21
C LEU A 549 -1.19 6.95 -21.48
N PRO A 550 -1.85 7.89 -22.20
CA PRO A 550 -1.29 9.21 -22.52
C PRO A 550 -0.74 10.01 -21.35
N ASP A 551 -1.25 9.78 -20.14
CA ASP A 551 -0.81 10.44 -18.90
C ASP A 551 0.35 9.72 -18.20
N GLY A 552 0.88 8.64 -18.78
CA GLY A 552 1.98 7.84 -18.25
C GLY A 552 1.54 6.84 -17.18
N LYS A 553 0.23 6.58 -17.04
CA LYS A 553 -0.26 5.50 -16.18
C LYS A 553 -0.14 4.15 -16.86
N ARG A 554 0.24 3.14 -16.09
CA ARG A 554 0.23 1.74 -16.52
C ARG A 554 -1.15 1.14 -16.32
N VAL A 555 -1.56 0.31 -17.27
CA VAL A 555 -2.73 -0.56 -17.14
C VAL A 555 -2.23 -1.96 -16.86
N TYR A 556 -2.55 -2.48 -15.68
CA TYR A 556 -2.24 -3.84 -15.28
C TYR A 556 -3.45 -4.73 -15.54
N ARG A 557 -3.23 -5.92 -16.09
CA ARG A 557 -4.22 -6.99 -16.10
C ARG A 557 -3.90 -7.95 -14.98
N PHE A 558 -4.83 -8.13 -14.05
CA PHE A 558 -4.74 -9.12 -12.97
C PHE A 558 -5.48 -10.40 -13.35
N TYR A 559 -4.83 -11.53 -13.12
CA TYR A 559 -5.40 -12.85 -13.27
C TYR A 559 -5.84 -13.37 -11.90
N PRO A 560 -7.15 -13.54 -11.66
CA PRO A 560 -7.65 -14.01 -10.37
C PRO A 560 -7.18 -15.44 -10.09
N TRP A 561 -6.98 -15.81 -8.83
CA TRP A 561 -6.58 -17.18 -8.47
C TRP A 561 -7.66 -18.20 -8.88
N GLU A 562 -8.93 -17.78 -8.89
CA GLU A 562 -10.06 -18.54 -9.41
C GLU A 562 -9.87 -18.92 -10.89
N SER A 563 -9.10 -18.16 -11.68
CA SER A 563 -8.82 -18.50 -13.08
C SER A 563 -8.10 -19.85 -13.27
N LYS A 564 -7.53 -20.40 -12.19
CA LYS A 564 -6.93 -21.75 -12.19
C LYS A 564 -7.96 -22.86 -12.01
N MET A 565 -9.16 -22.53 -11.55
CA MET A 565 -10.25 -23.48 -11.26
C MET A 565 -11.44 -23.27 -12.19
N GLU A 566 -11.74 -22.02 -12.53
CA GLU A 566 -12.93 -21.59 -13.26
C GLU A 566 -12.58 -20.56 -14.33
N LEU A 567 -13.44 -20.41 -15.33
CA LEU A 567 -13.28 -19.35 -16.34
C LEU A 567 -13.72 -18.01 -15.76
N VAL A 568 -12.77 -17.26 -15.22
CA VAL A 568 -13.00 -15.91 -14.68
C VAL A 568 -12.26 -14.87 -15.52
N GLU A 569 -12.98 -13.83 -15.94
CA GLU A 569 -12.41 -12.73 -16.71
C GLU A 569 -11.33 -11.98 -15.90
N PRO A 570 -10.18 -11.67 -16.53
CA PRO A 570 -9.16 -10.84 -15.90
C PRO A 570 -9.67 -9.44 -15.55
N TYR A 571 -9.05 -8.82 -14.55
CA TYR A 571 -9.38 -7.45 -14.14
C TYR A 571 -8.32 -6.47 -14.61
N ASN A 572 -8.72 -5.47 -15.41
CA ASN A 572 -7.82 -4.41 -15.83
C ASN A 572 -7.87 -3.24 -14.83
N TYR A 573 -6.72 -2.86 -14.29
CA TYR A 573 -6.55 -1.78 -13.33
C TYR A 573 -5.66 -0.68 -13.92
N VAL A 574 -6.12 0.57 -13.86
CA VAL A 574 -5.31 1.73 -14.22
C VAL A 574 -4.65 2.27 -12.96
N ASP A 575 -3.33 2.18 -12.92
CA ASP A 575 -2.52 2.62 -11.77
C ASP A 575 -2.18 4.12 -11.82
N VAL A 576 -1.47 4.63 -10.82
CA VAL A 576 -0.93 6.01 -10.84
C VAL A 576 0.37 6.09 -11.65
N SER A 577 0.67 7.29 -12.16
CA SER A 577 1.87 7.53 -12.98
C SER A 577 3.14 7.51 -12.13
N ILE A 578 4.14 6.71 -12.54
CA ILE A 578 5.47 6.66 -11.90
C ILE A 578 6.12 8.05 -11.96
N TYR A 579 6.02 8.74 -13.09
CA TYR A 579 6.58 10.08 -13.26
C TYR A 579 5.99 11.08 -12.26
N ASN A 580 4.66 11.13 -12.13
CA ASN A 580 4.01 12.05 -11.20
C ASN A 580 4.35 11.70 -9.74
N TYR A 581 4.48 10.41 -9.41
CA TYR A 581 4.95 9.96 -8.11
C TYR A 581 6.37 10.45 -7.80
N LEU A 582 7.33 10.22 -8.72
CA LEU A 582 8.71 10.69 -8.56
C LEU A 582 8.80 12.23 -8.49
N LYS A 583 8.00 12.92 -9.29
CA LYS A 583 7.93 14.39 -9.26
C LYS A 583 7.44 14.90 -7.91
N ARG A 584 6.46 14.24 -7.30
CA ARG A 584 5.98 14.57 -5.96
C ARG A 584 7.07 14.32 -4.91
N LEU A 585 7.74 13.17 -4.95
CA LEU A 585 8.88 12.88 -4.06
C LEU A 585 9.98 13.94 -4.17
N TYR A 586 10.32 14.37 -5.39
CA TYR A 586 11.31 15.42 -5.63
C TYR A 586 10.93 16.74 -4.97
N TYR A 587 9.66 17.17 -5.07
CA TYR A 587 9.19 18.39 -4.41
C TYR A 587 9.12 18.26 -2.89
N ASP A 588 8.92 17.05 -2.38
CA ASP A 588 8.99 16.74 -0.95
C ASP A 588 10.44 16.57 -0.45
N GLY A 589 11.44 16.84 -1.30
CA GLY A 589 12.87 16.87 -0.94
C GLY A 589 13.59 15.53 -0.98
N GLU A 590 12.95 14.47 -1.49
CA GLU A 590 13.55 13.14 -1.60
C GLU A 590 14.55 13.07 -2.76
N ASP A 591 15.61 12.27 -2.58
CA ASP A 591 16.52 11.96 -3.68
C ASP A 591 15.93 10.90 -4.60
N ILE A 592 15.27 11.37 -5.66
CA ILE A 592 14.64 10.50 -6.66
C ILE A 592 15.63 9.54 -7.32
N ASP A 593 16.94 9.84 -7.35
CA ASP A 593 17.94 8.94 -7.95
C ASP A 593 18.07 7.60 -7.21
N GLU A 594 17.71 7.56 -5.93
CA GLU A 594 17.58 6.30 -5.17
C GLU A 594 16.46 5.40 -5.71
N TYR A 595 15.48 5.95 -6.41
CA TYR A 595 14.29 5.24 -6.92
C TYR A 595 14.43 4.83 -8.39
N LYS A 596 15.58 5.05 -9.05
CA LYS A 596 15.75 4.92 -10.53
C LYS A 596 15.32 3.58 -11.14
N SER A 597 15.35 2.51 -10.36
CA SER A 597 14.96 1.17 -10.80
C SER A 597 13.45 0.95 -10.89
N ILE A 598 12.62 1.85 -10.34
CA ILE A 598 11.16 1.75 -10.30
C ILE A 598 10.53 1.50 -11.69
N TRP A 599 11.18 1.95 -12.76
CA TRP A 599 10.70 1.79 -14.13
C TRP A 599 10.74 0.35 -14.64
N TYR A 600 11.52 -0.52 -14.00
CA TYR A 600 11.78 -1.90 -14.44
C TYR A 600 11.08 -2.98 -13.58
N TYR A 601 10.10 -2.57 -12.78
CA TYR A 601 9.16 -3.47 -12.08
C TYR A 601 7.83 -3.41 -12.82
N PHE A 602 7.27 -4.54 -13.27
CA PHE A 602 6.20 -4.65 -14.25
C PHE A 602 5.10 -5.61 -13.83
#